data_AF-A0A523G9N2-F1
#
_entry.id   AF-A0A523G9N2-F1
#
_cell.length_a   1.000
_cell.length_b   1.000
_cell.length_c   1.000
_cell.angle_alpha   90.00
_cell.angle_beta   90.00
_cell.angle_gamma   90.00
#
_symmetry.space_group_name_H-M   'P 1'
#
loop_
_entity.id
_entity.type
_entity.pdbx_description
1 polymer ?
#
loop_
_entity_poly.entity_id
_entity_poly.type
_entity_poly.pdbx_seq_one_letter_code
_entity_poly.pdbx_strand_id
1 'polypeptide(L)'
;MKHIFTLFVVTLFISQSMGQIPILLDTDANNELDDQHAIAYMLFNSDLFDIVGITVNKTSGGGDISNHMAEAQRVVDLCGYGDEITILPGASKEFQEILPDLNNENHDGHQAVDFIIRSAHEAEGRRLVIVPIGSLTNVALALEKDSSIAPLIRVVWLGSNWPEPGEYNLINDTTAINSVIDNRQLELEICTVRYSEPSGTAAVTASVSEIREKMQGLGPHQKVGIPGRDGGVFHNFGDYSIELFENIGDEVRALYDVCALAIIKDPRWGKPIKVPAPRLEGESWIERPKNSHHVIFWENFNREAILNDFYKSMENPVESSGNR
;
A
#
# COMPACT_ATOMS: atom_id res chain seq x y z
N MET A 1 -40.34 -35.52 36.99
CA MET A 1 -38.95 -35.18 36.65
C MET A 1 -38.93 -34.66 35.22
N LYS A 2 -38.63 -33.37 35.03
CA LYS A 2 -38.52 -32.75 33.70
C LYS A 2 -37.09 -32.95 33.21
N HIS A 3 -36.89 -33.73 32.15
CA HIS A 3 -35.59 -33.88 31.52
C HIS A 3 -35.35 -32.70 30.58
N ILE A 4 -34.39 -31.84 30.95
CA ILE A 4 -33.87 -30.78 30.10
C ILE A 4 -32.89 -31.42 29.13
N PHE A 5 -33.23 -31.40 27.84
CA PHE A 5 -32.30 -31.74 26.76
C PHE A 5 -31.46 -30.51 26.47
N THR A 6 -30.21 -30.50 26.92
CA THR A 6 -29.23 -29.47 26.55
C THR A 6 -28.66 -29.84 25.18
N LEU A 7 -29.08 -29.12 24.15
CA LEU A 7 -28.53 -29.24 22.81
C LEU A 7 -27.15 -28.57 22.78
N PHE A 8 -26.08 -29.37 22.74
CA PHE A 8 -24.74 -28.87 22.44
C PHE A 8 -24.65 -28.62 20.93
N VAL A 9 -24.77 -27.34 20.52
CA VAL A 9 -24.38 -26.91 19.18
C VAL A 9 -22.85 -26.82 19.19
N VAL A 10 -22.20 -27.87 18.70
CA VAL A 10 -20.77 -27.81 18.37
C VAL A 10 -20.65 -27.01 17.07
N THR A 11 -20.32 -25.73 17.19
CA THR A 11 -19.93 -24.92 16.04
C THR A 11 -18.56 -25.42 15.59
N LEU A 12 -18.55 -26.27 14.56
CA LEU A 12 -17.33 -26.64 13.85
C LEU A 12 -16.85 -25.37 13.13
N PHE A 13 -15.88 -24.67 13.72
CA PHE A 13 -15.06 -23.73 12.97
C PHE A 13 -14.21 -24.57 12.03
N ILE A 14 -14.67 -24.72 10.78
CA ILE A 14 -13.78 -25.10 9.69
C ILE A 14 -12.85 -23.91 9.52
N SER A 15 -11.68 -23.97 10.16
CA SER A 15 -10.54 -23.19 9.71
C SER A 15 -10.22 -23.70 8.31
N GLN A 16 -10.79 -23.04 7.30
CA GLN A 16 -10.04 -22.96 6.06
C GLN A 16 -8.73 -22.28 6.47
N SER A 17 -7.61 -22.95 6.22
CA SER A 17 -6.35 -22.22 6.08
C SER A 17 -6.60 -21.24 4.95
N MET A 18 -6.97 -20.01 5.26
CA MET A 18 -6.94 -18.96 4.27
C MET A 18 -5.47 -18.91 3.84
N GLY A 19 -5.19 -19.35 2.60
CA GLY A 19 -3.86 -19.21 2.04
C GLY A 19 -3.44 -17.74 2.09
N GLN A 20 -2.14 -17.49 1.92
CA GLN A 20 -1.63 -16.14 1.86
C GLN A 20 -2.40 -15.28 0.85
N ILE A 21 -2.54 -13.99 1.19
CA ILE A 21 -3.24 -12.98 0.38
C ILE A 21 -2.31 -12.59 -0.78
N PRO A 22 -2.67 -12.85 -2.05
CA PRO A 22 -1.89 -12.34 -3.18
C PRO A 22 -1.93 -10.81 -3.15
N ILE A 23 -0.76 -10.19 -3.08
CA ILE A 23 -0.63 -8.74 -2.92
C ILE A 23 0.38 -8.14 -3.89
N LEU A 24 0.04 -6.98 -4.46
CA LEU A 24 0.92 -6.15 -5.27
C LEU A 24 0.93 -4.74 -4.68
N LEU A 25 2.11 -4.22 -4.37
CA LEU A 25 2.28 -2.86 -3.87
C LEU A 25 2.59 -1.92 -5.05
N ASP A 26 1.91 -0.78 -5.11
CA ASP A 26 2.20 0.29 -6.08
C ASP A 26 2.62 1.56 -5.35
N THR A 27 3.89 1.97 -5.46
CA THR A 27 4.50 2.92 -4.51
C THR A 27 5.28 4.02 -5.21
N ASP A 28 5.30 5.22 -4.63
CA ASP A 28 6.23 6.27 -5.01
C ASP A 28 7.41 6.33 -4.04
N ALA A 29 8.03 5.16 -3.82
CA ALA A 29 9.05 4.82 -2.82
C ALA A 29 10.15 5.84 -2.47
N ASN A 30 10.52 6.76 -3.37
CA ASN A 30 11.53 7.77 -3.09
C ASN A 30 10.96 9.16 -2.72
N ASN A 31 9.64 9.30 -2.64
CA ASN A 31 9.00 10.57 -2.30
C ASN A 31 9.32 11.01 -0.87
N GLU A 32 9.08 10.13 0.10
CA GLU A 32 9.37 10.39 1.51
C GLU A 32 9.87 9.14 2.22
N LEU A 33 9.53 8.92 3.50
CA LEU A 33 10.08 7.85 4.33
C LEU A 33 9.12 6.68 4.58
N ASP A 34 7.81 6.87 4.46
CA ASP A 34 6.84 5.86 4.92
C ASP A 34 6.57 4.75 3.92
N ASP A 35 6.79 4.98 2.62
CA ASP A 35 6.79 3.93 1.60
C ASP A 35 7.80 2.81 1.95
N GLN A 36 9.00 3.19 2.37
CA GLN A 36 10.04 2.24 2.77
C GLN A 36 9.58 1.39 3.96
N HIS A 37 8.87 2.00 4.91
CA HIS A 37 8.33 1.30 6.07
C HIS A 37 7.18 0.36 5.65
N ALA A 38 6.36 0.76 4.68
CA ALA A 38 5.32 -0.08 4.11
C ALA A 38 5.89 -1.28 3.33
N ILE A 39 6.92 -1.07 2.50
CA ILE A 39 7.64 -2.15 1.80
C ILE A 39 8.20 -3.15 2.82
N ALA A 40 8.97 -2.69 3.82
CA ALA A 40 9.53 -3.56 4.84
C ALA A 40 8.44 -4.29 5.64
N TYR A 41 7.35 -3.61 5.99
CA TYR A 41 6.23 -4.21 6.70
C TYR A 41 5.53 -5.30 5.89
N MET A 42 5.31 -5.08 4.59
CA MET A 42 4.77 -6.10 3.67
C MET A 42 5.70 -7.32 3.61
N LEU A 43 7.00 -7.10 3.38
CA LEU A 43 8.01 -8.15 3.26
C LEU A 43 8.12 -8.99 4.53
N PHE A 44 8.15 -8.36 5.71
CA PHE A 44 8.29 -9.07 6.98
C PHE A 44 7.00 -9.77 7.45
N ASN A 45 5.89 -9.57 6.74
CA ASN A 45 4.62 -10.26 6.95
C ASN A 45 4.31 -11.23 5.80
N SER A 46 5.35 -11.81 5.18
CA SER A 46 5.19 -12.75 4.06
C SER A 46 4.63 -14.11 4.47
N ASP A 47 4.36 -14.39 5.74
CA ASP A 47 3.54 -15.53 6.18
C ASP A 47 2.03 -15.30 5.94
N LEU A 48 1.61 -14.03 5.88
CA LEU A 48 0.27 -13.60 5.50
C LEU A 48 0.19 -13.18 4.03
N PHE A 49 1.19 -12.45 3.54
CA PHE A 49 1.20 -11.87 2.20
C PHE A 49 1.92 -12.77 1.20
N ASP A 50 1.21 -13.14 0.14
CA ASP A 50 1.79 -13.75 -1.06
C ASP A 50 2.19 -12.62 -2.00
N ILE A 51 3.40 -12.10 -1.79
CA ILE A 51 3.89 -10.91 -2.47
C ILE A 51 4.16 -11.24 -3.93
N VAL A 52 3.34 -10.68 -4.81
CA VAL A 52 3.42 -10.87 -6.26
C VAL A 52 4.52 -9.99 -6.85
N GLY A 53 4.64 -8.76 -6.36
CA GLY A 53 5.67 -7.82 -6.77
C GLY A 53 5.36 -6.39 -6.34
N ILE A 54 6.22 -5.48 -6.79
CA ILE A 54 6.14 -4.05 -6.55
C ILE A 54 6.14 -3.33 -7.89
N THR A 55 5.23 -2.40 -8.07
CA THR A 55 5.29 -1.40 -9.15
C THR A 55 5.59 -0.04 -8.53
N VAL A 56 6.28 0.82 -9.28
CA VAL A 56 6.52 2.19 -8.83
C VAL A 56 5.80 3.21 -9.69
N ASN A 57 5.38 4.33 -9.13
CA ASN A 57 4.93 5.51 -9.87
C ASN A 57 5.77 6.72 -9.48
N LYS A 58 5.82 7.71 -10.37
CA LYS A 58 6.50 8.97 -10.11
C LYS A 58 5.47 9.98 -9.60
N THR A 59 5.80 10.63 -8.49
CA THR A 59 5.08 11.82 -8.00
C THR A 59 5.93 13.08 -8.20
N SER A 60 5.44 14.23 -7.75
CA SER A 60 6.14 15.52 -7.87
C SER A 60 7.40 15.58 -6.99
N GLY A 61 7.44 14.81 -5.90
CA GLY A 61 8.60 14.53 -5.06
C GLY A 61 9.35 13.25 -5.49
N GLY A 62 10.49 12.98 -4.86
CA GLY A 62 11.23 11.73 -5.06
C GLY A 62 12.03 11.59 -6.37
N GLY A 63 11.92 12.52 -7.31
CA GLY A 63 12.77 12.58 -8.49
C GLY A 63 12.17 11.88 -9.71
N ASP A 64 12.99 11.20 -10.50
CA ASP A 64 12.52 10.47 -11.68
C ASP A 64 12.16 9.02 -11.33
N ILE A 65 11.46 8.31 -12.22
CA ILE A 65 11.03 6.91 -11.99
C ILE A 65 12.20 6.00 -11.59
N SER A 66 13.40 6.27 -12.10
CA SER A 66 14.63 5.55 -11.74
C SER A 66 15.04 5.71 -10.27
N ASN A 67 14.74 6.85 -9.65
CA ASN A 67 14.97 7.08 -8.23
C ASN A 67 14.00 6.26 -7.37
N HIS A 68 12.72 6.23 -7.72
CA HIS A 68 11.72 5.39 -7.05
C HIS A 68 12.08 3.90 -7.17
N MET A 69 12.49 3.44 -8.36
CA MET A 69 13.00 2.08 -8.57
C MET A 69 14.21 1.76 -7.68
N ALA A 70 15.20 2.66 -7.66
CA ALA A 70 16.41 2.47 -6.88
C ALA A 70 16.14 2.43 -5.38
N GLU A 71 15.15 3.18 -4.90
CA GLU A 71 14.77 3.20 -3.50
C GLU A 71 13.94 1.99 -3.10
N ALA A 72 12.97 1.57 -3.91
CA ALA A 72 12.24 0.32 -3.68
C ALA A 72 13.21 -0.88 -3.61
N GLN A 73 14.16 -0.97 -4.55
CA GLN A 73 15.17 -2.03 -4.55
C GLN A 73 16.04 -1.99 -3.29
N ARG A 74 16.43 -0.78 -2.83
CA ARG A 74 17.23 -0.62 -1.61
C ARG A 74 16.57 -1.24 -0.39
N VAL A 75 15.28 -0.97 -0.22
CA VAL A 75 14.52 -1.49 0.92
C VAL A 75 14.37 -3.00 0.80
N VAL A 76 14.06 -3.51 -0.39
CA VAL A 76 14.00 -4.96 -0.67
C VAL A 76 15.33 -5.66 -0.35
N ASP A 77 16.45 -5.07 -0.74
CA ASP A 77 17.79 -5.57 -0.44
C ASP A 77 18.08 -5.54 1.07
N LEU A 78 17.76 -4.44 1.75
CA LEU A 78 17.95 -4.28 3.20
C LEU A 78 17.09 -5.26 4.01
N CYS A 79 15.92 -5.62 3.47
CA CYS A 79 15.02 -6.63 4.05
C CYS A 79 15.46 -8.07 3.72
N GLY A 80 16.50 -8.27 2.91
CA GLY A 80 17.04 -9.60 2.58
C GLY A 80 16.29 -10.36 1.51
N TYR A 81 15.47 -9.67 0.71
CA TYR A 81 14.70 -10.28 -0.38
C TYR A 81 15.41 -10.19 -1.74
N GLY A 82 16.27 -9.18 -1.96
CA GLY A 82 17.09 -9.08 -3.16
C GLY A 82 16.29 -9.19 -4.47
N ASP A 83 16.74 -10.06 -5.38
CA ASP A 83 16.10 -10.31 -6.68
C ASP A 83 14.84 -11.20 -6.60
N GLU A 84 14.44 -11.67 -5.41
CA GLU A 84 13.24 -12.52 -5.27
C GLU A 84 11.92 -11.74 -5.48
N ILE A 85 11.97 -10.42 -5.34
CA ILE A 85 10.81 -9.55 -5.53
C ILE A 85 10.97 -8.82 -6.86
N THR A 86 10.00 -9.04 -7.74
CA THR A 86 9.92 -8.29 -9.00
C THR A 86 9.53 -6.85 -8.70
N ILE A 87 10.37 -5.89 -9.11
CA ILE A 87 10.10 -4.45 -9.04
C ILE A 87 10.06 -3.91 -10.48
N LEU A 88 8.99 -3.20 -10.86
CA LEU A 88 8.81 -2.69 -12.22
C LEU A 88 8.50 -1.20 -12.25
N PRO A 89 9.08 -0.44 -13.22
CA PRO A 89 8.76 0.97 -13.38
C PRO A 89 7.36 1.13 -13.97
N GLY A 90 6.57 2.00 -13.34
CA GLY A 90 5.29 2.45 -13.84
C GLY A 90 5.34 3.85 -14.42
N ALA A 91 4.21 4.54 -14.35
CA ALA A 91 3.98 5.81 -15.02
C ALA A 91 4.85 6.94 -14.46
N SER A 92 5.43 7.72 -15.37
CA SER A 92 6.11 8.99 -15.07
C SER A 92 5.24 10.24 -15.28
N LYS A 93 4.09 10.09 -15.94
CA LYS A 93 3.12 11.14 -16.27
C LYS A 93 1.74 10.83 -15.73
N GLU A 94 0.85 11.81 -15.74
CA GLU A 94 -0.54 11.64 -15.31
C GLU A 94 -1.34 10.76 -16.28
N PHE A 95 -2.38 10.12 -15.76
CA PHE A 95 -3.27 9.21 -16.47
C PHE A 95 -3.80 9.83 -17.77
N GLN A 96 -4.29 11.07 -17.71
CA GLN A 96 -4.87 11.75 -18.88
C GLN A 96 -3.85 12.02 -20.00
N GLU A 97 -2.56 12.15 -19.67
CA GLU A 97 -1.48 12.34 -20.64
C GLU A 97 -1.08 11.03 -21.33
N ILE A 98 -1.17 9.92 -20.60
CA ILE A 98 -0.81 8.58 -21.10
C ILE A 98 -1.96 7.95 -21.89
N LEU A 99 -3.20 8.26 -21.51
CA LEU A 99 -4.42 7.66 -22.07
C LEU A 99 -4.47 7.63 -23.62
N PRO A 100 -4.09 8.69 -24.36
CA PRO A 100 -4.09 8.65 -25.84
C PRO A 100 -3.16 7.59 -26.44
N ASP A 101 -2.09 7.23 -25.73
CA ASP A 101 -1.06 6.29 -26.16
C ASP A 101 -1.18 4.91 -25.49
N LEU A 102 -2.21 4.67 -24.67
CA LEU A 102 -2.36 3.45 -23.85
C LEU A 102 -2.29 2.13 -24.64
N ASN A 103 -2.66 2.15 -25.93
CA ASN A 103 -2.60 0.98 -26.81
C ASN A 103 -1.22 0.75 -27.46
N ASN A 104 -0.25 1.64 -27.25
CA ASN A 104 1.13 1.45 -27.71
C ASN A 104 1.85 0.52 -26.74
N GLU A 105 2.47 -0.55 -27.24
CA GLU A 105 3.19 -1.55 -26.40
C GLU A 105 4.25 -0.94 -25.49
N ASN A 106 4.84 0.20 -25.85
CA ASN A 106 5.89 0.87 -25.08
C ASN A 106 5.43 2.23 -24.52
N HIS A 107 4.15 2.38 -24.18
CA HIS A 107 3.66 3.60 -23.54
C HIS A 107 4.33 3.83 -22.17
N ASP A 108 4.25 5.05 -21.65
CA ASP A 108 4.72 5.37 -20.31
C ASP A 108 3.98 4.51 -19.26
N GLY A 109 4.73 3.81 -18.40
CA GLY A 109 4.21 2.87 -17.41
C GLY A 109 3.74 1.49 -17.91
N HIS A 110 3.97 1.13 -19.19
CA HIS A 110 3.49 -0.16 -19.74
C HIS A 110 3.93 -1.39 -18.93
N GLN A 111 5.14 -1.41 -18.36
CA GLN A 111 5.63 -2.55 -17.58
C GLN A 111 4.81 -2.79 -16.31
N ALA A 112 4.53 -1.74 -15.52
CA ALA A 112 3.67 -1.85 -14.35
C ALA A 112 2.22 -2.21 -14.74
N VAL A 113 1.69 -1.56 -15.78
CA VAL A 113 0.32 -1.79 -16.26
C VAL A 113 0.11 -3.24 -16.71
N ASP A 114 1.00 -3.75 -17.57
CA ASP A 114 0.92 -5.12 -18.07
C ASP A 114 1.15 -6.14 -16.95
N PHE A 115 2.01 -5.81 -15.98
CA PHE A 115 2.24 -6.67 -14.82
C PHE A 115 1.01 -6.75 -13.90
N ILE A 116 0.34 -5.63 -13.64
CA ILE A 116 -0.92 -5.60 -12.88
C ILE A 116 -1.98 -6.46 -13.58
N ILE A 117 -2.15 -6.29 -14.89
CA ILE A 117 -3.14 -7.04 -15.67
C ILE A 117 -2.84 -8.54 -15.62
N ARG A 118 -1.59 -8.93 -15.93
CA ARG A 118 -1.17 -10.32 -15.90
C ARG A 118 -1.38 -10.95 -14.52
N SER A 119 -0.91 -10.28 -13.47
CA SER A 119 -1.01 -10.75 -12.08
C SER A 119 -2.47 -10.93 -11.63
N ALA A 120 -3.37 -10.03 -12.05
CA ALA A 120 -4.79 -10.13 -11.73
C ALA A 120 -5.43 -11.40 -12.33
N HIS A 121 -5.07 -11.75 -13.57
CA HIS A 121 -5.54 -12.99 -14.22
C HIS A 121 -4.89 -14.25 -13.64
N GLU A 122 -3.63 -14.17 -13.20
CA GLU A 122 -2.88 -15.28 -12.60
C GLU A 122 -3.27 -15.58 -11.14
N ALA A 123 -3.99 -14.69 -10.45
CA ALA A 123 -4.40 -14.89 -9.06
C ALA A 123 -5.43 -16.03 -8.84
N GLU A 124 -5.83 -16.75 -9.90
CA GLU A 124 -6.62 -18.01 -9.87
C GLU A 124 -7.82 -18.02 -8.90
N GLY A 125 -8.56 -16.91 -8.84
CA GLY A 125 -9.75 -16.79 -8.00
C GLY A 125 -9.50 -16.47 -6.51
N ARG A 126 -8.24 -16.33 -6.08
CA ARG A 126 -7.88 -15.79 -4.74
C ARG A 126 -8.08 -14.26 -4.64
N ARG A 127 -8.25 -13.61 -5.80
CA ARG A 127 -8.36 -12.15 -5.99
C ARG A 127 -7.08 -11.42 -5.60
N LEU A 128 -6.47 -10.70 -6.55
CA LEU A 128 -5.26 -9.92 -6.27
C LEU A 128 -5.63 -8.67 -5.46
N VAL A 129 -4.95 -8.44 -4.33
CA VAL A 129 -5.05 -7.18 -3.59
C VAL A 129 -3.97 -6.24 -4.10
N ILE A 130 -4.37 -5.14 -4.73
CA ILE A 130 -3.45 -4.08 -5.15
C ILE A 130 -3.50 -2.98 -4.09
N VAL A 131 -2.33 -2.56 -3.62
CA VAL A 131 -2.19 -1.54 -2.58
C VAL A 131 -1.39 -0.38 -3.13
N PRO A 132 -2.04 0.59 -3.79
CA PRO A 132 -1.37 1.80 -4.17
C PRO A 132 -1.17 2.67 -2.94
N ILE A 133 0.06 3.08 -2.72
CA ILE A 133 0.49 4.04 -1.70
C ILE A 133 1.13 5.28 -2.32
N GLY A 134 1.14 5.37 -3.66
CA GLY A 134 1.35 6.62 -4.41
C GLY A 134 0.10 7.03 -5.21
N SER A 135 0.30 7.61 -6.39
CA SER A 135 -0.83 7.98 -7.27
C SER A 135 -1.61 6.74 -7.76
N LEU A 136 -2.88 6.92 -8.13
CA LEU A 136 -3.70 5.83 -8.71
C LEU A 136 -3.40 5.54 -10.19
N THR A 137 -2.42 6.21 -10.79
CA THR A 137 -2.20 6.23 -12.25
C THR A 137 -2.03 4.83 -12.83
N ASN A 138 -1.14 4.00 -12.27
CA ASN A 138 -0.88 2.65 -12.78
C ASN A 138 -2.14 1.77 -12.73
N VAL A 139 -2.90 1.83 -11.64
CA VAL A 139 -4.17 1.08 -11.47
C VAL A 139 -5.24 1.57 -12.45
N ALA A 140 -5.37 2.89 -12.60
CA ALA A 140 -6.32 3.49 -13.54
C ALA A 140 -6.01 3.08 -15.00
N LEU A 141 -4.74 3.11 -15.40
CA LEU A 141 -4.30 2.67 -16.73
C LEU A 141 -4.55 1.17 -16.94
N ALA A 142 -4.30 0.33 -15.94
CA ALA A 142 -4.57 -1.10 -16.02
C ALA A 142 -6.06 -1.42 -16.18
N LEU A 143 -6.93 -0.75 -15.42
CA LEU A 143 -8.38 -0.89 -15.54
C LEU A 143 -8.92 -0.39 -16.89
N GLU A 144 -8.35 0.68 -17.42
CA GLU A 144 -8.73 1.21 -18.73
C GLU A 144 -8.27 0.30 -19.87
N LYS A 145 -7.04 -0.25 -19.77
CA LYS A 145 -6.47 -1.14 -20.79
C LYS A 145 -7.15 -2.51 -20.80
N ASP A 146 -7.46 -3.06 -19.63
CA ASP A 146 -8.21 -4.31 -19.49
C ASP A 146 -9.22 -4.24 -18.33
N SER A 147 -10.42 -3.77 -18.63
CA SER A 147 -11.52 -3.69 -17.66
C SER A 147 -11.95 -5.05 -17.06
N SER A 148 -11.57 -6.18 -17.67
CA SER A 148 -11.93 -7.52 -17.16
C SER A 148 -11.24 -7.87 -15.84
N ILE A 149 -10.19 -7.13 -15.46
CA ILE A 149 -9.51 -7.32 -14.17
C ILE A 149 -10.30 -6.75 -12.99
N ALA A 150 -11.25 -5.83 -13.20
CA ALA A 150 -12.00 -5.19 -12.13
C ALA A 150 -12.64 -6.18 -11.12
N PRO A 151 -13.34 -7.25 -11.55
CA PRO A 151 -13.84 -8.27 -10.62
C PRO A 151 -12.76 -9.19 -10.04
N LEU A 152 -11.54 -9.20 -10.60
CA LEU A 152 -10.42 -10.05 -10.18
C LEU A 152 -9.51 -9.39 -9.15
N ILE A 153 -9.66 -8.08 -8.93
CA ILE A 153 -8.81 -7.31 -8.02
C ILE A 153 -9.62 -6.63 -6.91
N ARG A 154 -8.96 -6.39 -5.79
CA ARG A 154 -9.39 -5.49 -4.71
C ARG A 154 -8.34 -4.39 -4.61
N VAL A 155 -8.75 -3.13 -4.58
CA VAL A 155 -7.84 -1.99 -4.46
C VAL A 155 -8.00 -1.37 -3.08
N VAL A 156 -6.89 -1.26 -2.34
CA VAL A 156 -6.82 -0.56 -1.06
C VAL A 156 -5.82 0.58 -1.22
N TRP A 157 -6.33 1.76 -1.56
CA TRP A 157 -5.50 2.92 -1.87
C TRP A 157 -5.27 3.78 -0.64
N LEU A 158 -4.01 4.12 -0.37
CA LEU A 158 -3.69 5.20 0.55
C LEU A 158 -3.69 6.53 -0.18
N GLY A 159 -4.70 7.34 0.13
CA GLY A 159 -4.83 8.67 -0.44
C GLY A 159 -6.15 9.32 -0.05
N SER A 160 -6.36 10.54 -0.55
CA SER A 160 -7.52 11.39 -0.29
C SER A 160 -7.63 11.96 1.13
N ASN A 161 -8.09 13.21 1.21
CA ASN A 161 -8.54 13.90 2.43
C ASN A 161 -10.07 13.87 2.59
N TRP A 162 -10.77 12.94 1.93
CA TRP A 162 -12.24 12.86 1.92
C TRP A 162 -12.88 13.15 3.30
N PRO A 163 -13.93 14.00 3.38
CA PRO A 163 -14.60 14.68 2.27
C PRO A 163 -13.93 15.99 1.82
N GLU A 164 -12.86 16.40 2.48
CA GLU A 164 -12.16 17.64 2.17
C GLU A 164 -11.26 17.48 0.93
N PRO A 165 -10.99 18.57 0.19
CA PRO A 165 -10.09 18.53 -0.96
C PRO A 165 -8.64 18.29 -0.56
N GLY A 166 -7.82 18.00 -1.57
CA GLY A 166 -6.38 17.83 -1.44
C GLY A 166 -5.98 16.52 -0.76
N GLU A 167 -4.67 16.24 -0.82
CA GLU A 167 -3.91 15.09 -0.29
C GLU A 167 -2.87 14.73 -1.36
N TYR A 168 -1.63 14.45 -0.94
CA TYR A 168 -0.48 14.32 -1.83
C TYR A 168 -0.69 13.32 -2.98
N ASN A 169 -1.08 12.08 -2.68
CA ASN A 169 -1.29 11.05 -3.71
C ASN A 169 -2.45 11.38 -4.65
N LEU A 170 -3.52 11.97 -4.10
CA LEU A 170 -4.67 12.45 -4.86
C LEU A 170 -4.29 13.56 -5.86
N ILE A 171 -3.52 14.57 -5.42
CA ILE A 171 -3.20 15.74 -6.26
C ILE A 171 -2.13 15.45 -7.31
N ASN A 172 -1.29 14.44 -7.09
CA ASN A 172 -0.28 14.03 -8.08
C ASN A 172 -0.90 13.42 -9.34
N ASP A 173 -2.14 12.91 -9.29
CA ASP A 173 -2.93 12.59 -10.48
C ASP A 173 -4.42 12.59 -10.18
N THR A 174 -5.04 13.76 -10.23
CA THR A 174 -6.50 13.90 -10.07
C THR A 174 -7.30 13.26 -11.23
N THR A 175 -6.65 13.04 -12.38
CA THR A 175 -7.31 12.57 -13.60
C THR A 175 -7.58 11.07 -13.59
N ALA A 176 -6.77 10.29 -12.86
CA ALA A 176 -6.95 8.86 -12.64
C ALA A 176 -8.16 8.53 -11.74
N ILE A 177 -8.57 9.45 -10.88
CA ILE A 177 -9.44 9.14 -9.73
C ILE A 177 -10.83 8.67 -10.15
N ASN A 178 -11.45 9.39 -11.08
CA ASN A 178 -12.82 9.09 -11.47
C ASN A 178 -12.91 7.80 -12.31
N SER A 179 -11.88 7.41 -13.07
CA SER A 179 -11.89 6.14 -13.83
C SER A 179 -11.87 4.93 -12.90
N VAL A 180 -11.23 5.05 -11.73
CA VAL A 180 -11.22 4.02 -10.69
C VAL A 180 -12.52 4.05 -9.88
N ILE A 181 -12.92 5.22 -9.35
CA ILE A 181 -14.11 5.36 -8.47
C ILE A 181 -15.43 5.06 -9.20
N ASP A 182 -15.54 5.34 -10.50
CA ASP A 182 -16.75 5.05 -11.26
C ASP A 182 -16.86 3.56 -11.70
N ASN A 183 -15.82 2.75 -11.48
CA ASN A 183 -15.82 1.34 -11.86
C ASN A 183 -16.67 0.49 -10.89
N ARG A 184 -17.88 0.16 -11.33
CA ARG A 184 -18.88 -0.55 -10.49
C ARG A 184 -18.54 -1.99 -10.13
N GLN A 185 -17.61 -2.62 -10.85
CA GLN A 185 -17.18 -3.99 -10.59
C GLN A 185 -15.97 -4.05 -9.66
N LEU A 186 -15.29 -2.93 -9.48
CA LEU A 186 -14.14 -2.82 -8.60
C LEU A 186 -14.58 -2.74 -7.14
N GLU A 187 -13.90 -3.50 -6.28
CA GLU A 187 -13.92 -3.25 -4.84
C GLU A 187 -12.81 -2.26 -4.52
N LEU A 188 -13.23 -1.03 -4.25
CA LEU A 188 -12.33 0.07 -3.91
C LEU A 188 -12.50 0.45 -2.45
N GLU A 189 -11.37 0.49 -1.77
CA GLU A 189 -11.22 0.98 -0.41
C GLU A 189 -10.16 2.08 -0.39
N ILE A 190 -10.39 3.12 0.39
CA ILE A 190 -9.53 4.31 0.45
C ILE A 190 -9.15 4.56 1.92
N CYS A 191 -7.87 4.45 2.24
CA CYS A 191 -7.30 4.84 3.52
C CYS A 191 -7.07 6.34 3.55
N THR A 192 -7.97 7.08 4.22
CA THR A 192 -7.93 8.55 4.23
C THR A 192 -6.74 9.08 5.02
N VAL A 193 -6.05 10.10 4.48
CA VAL A 193 -4.82 10.63 5.09
C VAL A 193 -5.12 11.67 6.18
N ARG A 194 -5.92 12.69 5.85
CA ARG A 194 -6.34 13.81 6.72
C ARG A 194 -5.25 14.39 7.63
N TYR A 195 -4.37 15.24 7.09
CA TYR A 195 -3.23 15.83 7.80
C TYR A 195 -3.56 16.57 9.11
N SER A 196 -4.72 17.21 9.18
CA SER A 196 -5.12 18.05 10.32
C SER A 196 -6.13 17.39 11.26
N GLU A 197 -6.54 16.14 10.98
CA GLU A 197 -7.60 15.45 11.72
C GLU A 197 -7.11 14.11 12.27
N PRO A 198 -7.44 13.76 13.52
CA PRO A 198 -6.96 12.52 14.14
C PRO A 198 -7.61 11.25 13.57
N SER A 199 -8.53 11.40 12.62
CA SER A 199 -9.28 10.31 12.02
C SER A 199 -8.61 9.72 10.77
N GLY A 200 -7.63 10.40 10.16
CA GLY A 200 -6.89 9.85 9.02
C GLY A 200 -5.61 9.11 9.43
N THR A 201 -4.90 8.55 8.45
CA THR A 201 -3.61 7.87 8.65
C THR A 201 -2.51 8.81 9.16
N ALA A 202 -2.67 10.14 8.99
CA ALA A 202 -1.80 11.14 9.60
C ALA A 202 -1.72 11.05 11.13
N ALA A 203 -2.71 10.42 11.78
CA ALA A 203 -2.68 10.20 13.21
C ALA A 203 -1.73 9.05 13.63
N VAL A 204 -1.27 8.21 12.70
CA VAL A 204 -0.40 7.07 12.99
C VAL A 204 1.07 7.50 12.92
N THR A 205 1.51 8.21 13.96
CA THR A 205 2.82 8.86 14.02
C THR A 205 3.83 8.14 14.91
N ALA A 206 5.11 8.17 14.53
CA ALA A 206 6.24 7.79 15.36
C ALA A 206 7.17 8.99 15.56
N SER A 207 7.80 9.10 16.74
CA SER A 207 8.84 10.11 16.96
C SER A 207 10.21 9.60 16.52
N VAL A 208 11.11 10.51 16.16
CA VAL A 208 12.52 10.17 15.87
C VAL A 208 13.15 9.44 17.06
N SER A 209 12.84 9.85 18.29
CA SER A 209 13.30 9.18 19.50
C SER A 209 12.77 7.74 19.65
N GLU A 210 11.50 7.51 19.32
CA GLU A 210 10.87 6.19 19.37
C GLU A 210 11.51 5.26 18.33
N ILE A 211 11.73 5.76 17.10
CA ILE A 211 12.39 5.01 16.03
C ILE A 211 13.83 4.67 16.43
N ARG A 212 14.61 5.63 16.93
CA ARG A 212 15.99 5.38 17.38
C ARG A 212 16.06 4.32 18.48
N GLU A 213 15.13 4.33 19.42
CA GLU A 213 15.09 3.35 20.51
C GLU A 213 14.68 1.96 20.02
N LYS A 214 13.67 1.88 19.16
CA LYS A 214 13.01 0.60 18.82
C LYS A 214 13.57 -0.07 17.58
N MET A 215 14.08 0.67 16.60
CA MET A 215 14.45 0.12 15.29
C MET A 215 15.92 -0.28 15.17
N GLN A 216 16.76 0.07 16.13
CA GLN A 216 18.20 -0.16 16.05
C GLN A 216 18.53 -1.64 15.83
N GLY A 217 19.21 -1.94 14.72
CA GLY A 217 19.62 -3.29 14.35
C GLY A 217 18.48 -4.25 14.00
N LEU A 218 17.25 -3.78 13.81
CA LEU A 218 16.11 -4.63 13.47
C LEU A 218 16.07 -5.00 11.99
N GLY A 219 15.43 -6.15 11.70
CA GLY A 219 15.41 -6.76 10.38
C GLY A 219 16.63 -7.65 10.09
N PRO A 220 16.62 -8.39 8.97
CA PRO A 220 17.71 -9.28 8.61
C PRO A 220 19.02 -8.53 8.36
N HIS A 221 20.14 -9.08 8.86
CA HIS A 221 21.46 -8.48 8.68
C HIS A 221 22.11 -8.91 7.35
N GLN A 222 22.26 -7.96 6.44
CA GLN A 222 22.90 -8.10 5.14
C GLN A 222 24.42 -8.18 5.26
N LYS A 223 25.04 -9.11 4.52
CA LYS A 223 26.51 -9.28 4.51
C LYS A 223 27.22 -8.13 3.80
N VAL A 224 26.58 -7.60 2.76
CA VAL A 224 27.08 -6.47 1.98
C VAL A 224 26.36 -5.23 2.48
N GLY A 225 27.11 -4.16 2.71
CA GLY A 225 26.54 -2.88 3.08
C GLY A 225 25.83 -2.25 1.89
N ILE A 226 24.60 -1.78 2.11
CA ILE A 226 23.76 -1.16 1.10
C ILE A 226 23.76 0.35 1.32
N PRO A 227 24.10 1.17 0.32
CA PRO A 227 24.08 2.63 0.46
C PRO A 227 22.65 3.15 0.70
N GLY A 228 22.50 4.08 1.65
CA GLY A 228 21.27 4.85 1.83
C GLY A 228 21.11 5.94 0.76
N ARG A 229 19.88 6.43 0.55
CA ARG A 229 19.63 7.49 -0.44
C ARG A 229 20.23 8.85 -0.06
N ASP A 230 20.30 9.13 1.24
CA ASP A 230 20.80 10.39 1.81
C ASP A 230 22.25 10.28 2.32
N GLY A 231 22.88 9.12 2.11
CA GLY A 231 24.24 8.81 2.52
C GLY A 231 24.30 7.55 3.39
N GLY A 232 25.47 7.31 3.97
CA GLY A 232 25.68 6.15 4.84
C GLY A 232 25.70 4.80 4.11
N VAL A 233 25.93 3.75 4.89
CA VAL A 233 25.93 2.36 4.44
C VAL A 233 25.27 1.53 5.55
N PHE A 234 24.24 0.78 5.20
CA PHE A 234 23.38 0.07 6.13
C PHE A 234 23.42 -1.43 5.88
N HIS A 235 23.22 -2.19 6.94
CA HIS A 235 23.21 -3.66 6.90
C HIS A 235 21.86 -4.24 7.28
N ASN A 236 20.86 -3.44 7.66
CA ASN A 236 19.52 -3.89 7.96
C ASN A 236 18.56 -2.70 7.77
N PHE A 237 17.27 -2.99 7.59
CA PHE A 237 16.27 -1.95 7.40
C PHE A 237 16.09 -1.06 8.63
N GLY A 238 16.23 -1.60 9.85
CA GLY A 238 16.05 -0.85 11.09
C GLY A 238 16.99 0.34 11.23
N ASP A 239 18.28 0.15 10.94
CA ASP A 239 19.28 1.22 10.98
C ASP A 239 19.06 2.25 9.86
N TYR A 240 18.58 1.82 8.69
CA TYR A 240 18.23 2.74 7.60
C TYR A 240 16.98 3.57 7.94
N SER A 241 15.98 2.96 8.56
CA SER A 241 14.78 3.64 9.08
C SER A 241 15.14 4.76 10.07
N ILE A 242 16.14 4.54 10.93
CA ILE A 242 16.63 5.59 11.84
C ILE A 242 17.18 6.77 11.04
N GLU A 243 17.99 6.53 10.01
CA GLU A 243 18.58 7.60 9.21
C GLU A 243 17.52 8.39 8.43
N LEU A 244 16.53 7.70 7.85
CA LEU A 244 15.39 8.35 7.18
C LEU A 244 14.64 9.30 8.13
N PHE A 245 14.38 8.86 9.37
CA PHE A 245 13.74 9.70 10.38
C PHE A 245 14.62 10.85 10.86
N GLU A 246 15.94 10.66 10.96
CA GLU A 246 16.85 11.74 11.36
C GLU A 246 16.99 12.82 10.28
N ASN A 247 16.82 12.46 9.00
CA ASN A 247 16.94 13.38 7.88
C ASN A 247 15.64 14.09 7.49
N ILE A 248 14.47 13.64 7.95
CA ILE A 248 13.18 14.23 7.55
C ILE A 248 12.99 15.68 8.03
N GLY A 249 13.71 16.07 9.09
CA GLY A 249 13.67 17.43 9.65
C GLY A 249 12.52 17.70 10.63
N ASP A 250 11.66 16.71 10.88
CA ASP A 250 10.58 16.73 11.86
C ASP A 250 10.90 15.83 13.07
N GLU A 251 10.44 16.19 14.27
CA GLU A 251 10.58 15.35 15.48
C GLU A 251 9.62 14.14 15.50
N VAL A 252 8.53 14.24 14.74
CA VAL A 252 7.45 13.25 14.65
C VAL A 252 7.01 13.17 13.20
N ARG A 253 6.88 11.94 12.68
CA ARG A 253 6.38 11.70 11.33
C ARG A 253 5.33 10.59 11.32
N ALA A 254 4.35 10.72 10.43
CA ALA A 254 3.36 9.66 10.22
C ALA A 254 3.93 8.55 9.34
N LEU A 255 3.50 7.32 9.63
CA LEU A 255 3.71 6.16 8.76
C LEU A 255 2.39 5.91 8.02
N TYR A 256 2.05 6.81 7.09
CA TYR A 256 0.76 6.79 6.42
C TYR A 256 0.58 5.45 5.72
N ASP A 257 1.53 5.09 4.86
CA ASP A 257 1.49 3.94 3.94
C ASP A 257 1.34 2.59 4.63
N VAL A 258 1.95 2.44 5.82
CA VAL A 258 1.83 1.24 6.65
C VAL A 258 0.36 0.95 6.99
N CYS A 259 -0.47 1.98 7.12
CA CYS A 259 -1.88 1.81 7.48
C CYS A 259 -2.68 1.03 6.42
N ALA A 260 -2.36 1.20 5.13
CA ALA A 260 -3.05 0.48 4.04
C ALA A 260 -2.80 -1.03 4.09
N LEU A 261 -1.58 -1.44 4.43
CA LEU A 261 -1.25 -2.85 4.66
C LEU A 261 -1.79 -3.36 6.00
N ALA A 262 -1.71 -2.54 7.05
CA ALA A 262 -2.12 -2.92 8.39
C ALA A 262 -3.62 -3.24 8.48
N ILE A 263 -4.49 -2.48 7.80
CA ILE A 263 -5.93 -2.76 7.77
C ILE A 263 -6.29 -3.98 6.90
N ILE A 264 -5.44 -4.37 5.94
CA ILE A 264 -5.59 -5.66 5.24
C ILE A 264 -5.25 -6.80 6.19
N LYS A 265 -4.19 -6.65 6.98
CA LYS A 265 -3.78 -7.64 7.99
C LYS A 265 -4.79 -7.80 9.12
N ASP A 266 -5.28 -6.69 9.66
CA ASP A 266 -6.33 -6.68 10.67
C ASP A 266 -7.29 -5.50 10.49
N PRO A 267 -8.48 -5.73 9.90
CA PRO A 267 -9.43 -4.66 9.63
C PRO A 267 -10.01 -4.02 10.90
N ARG A 268 -9.76 -4.57 12.10
CA ARG A 268 -10.18 -3.96 13.37
C ARG A 268 -9.37 -2.72 13.74
N TRP A 269 -8.23 -2.49 13.06
CA TRP A 269 -7.38 -1.33 13.31
C TRP A 269 -7.82 -0.08 12.55
N GLY A 270 -8.88 -0.15 11.76
CA GLY A 270 -9.56 1.00 11.18
C GLY A 270 -11.07 0.86 11.26
N LYS A 271 -11.77 1.95 10.96
CA LYS A 271 -13.23 1.97 10.87
C LYS A 271 -13.65 2.21 9.42
N PRO A 272 -14.32 1.24 8.76
CA PRO A 272 -14.78 1.41 7.41
C PRO A 272 -16.10 2.20 7.39
N ILE A 273 -16.16 3.20 6.51
CA ILE A 273 -17.36 3.99 6.22
C ILE A 273 -17.75 3.72 4.78
N LYS A 274 -18.97 3.22 4.58
CA LYS A 274 -19.51 2.97 3.26
C LYS A 274 -20.15 4.24 2.71
N VAL A 275 -19.59 4.79 1.63
CA VAL A 275 -20.00 6.06 1.03
C VAL A 275 -20.52 5.82 -0.38
N PRO A 276 -21.69 6.34 -0.78
CA PRO A 276 -22.10 6.38 -2.18
C PRO A 276 -20.99 7.01 -3.01
N ALA A 277 -20.47 6.27 -4.00
CA ALA A 277 -19.21 6.61 -4.64
C ALA A 277 -19.23 8.08 -5.09
N PRO A 278 -18.35 8.95 -4.56
CA PRO A 278 -18.35 10.37 -4.87
C PRO A 278 -17.70 10.63 -6.22
N ARG A 279 -17.68 11.88 -6.66
CA ARG A 279 -16.95 12.30 -7.86
C ARG A 279 -15.92 13.36 -7.49
N LEU A 280 -14.74 13.31 -8.08
CA LEU A 280 -13.78 14.40 -7.97
C LEU A 280 -14.02 15.41 -9.10
N GLU A 281 -14.12 16.70 -8.76
CA GLU A 281 -14.19 17.83 -9.71
C GLU A 281 -13.09 18.84 -9.37
N GLY A 282 -12.05 18.89 -10.22
CA GLY A 282 -10.80 19.56 -9.85
C GLY A 282 -10.14 18.81 -8.69
N GLU A 283 -9.92 19.51 -7.58
CA GLU A 283 -9.39 18.91 -6.34
C GLU A 283 -10.48 18.63 -5.29
N SER A 284 -11.74 18.99 -5.60
CA SER A 284 -12.84 18.95 -4.66
C SER A 284 -13.72 17.72 -4.86
N TRP A 285 -14.20 17.19 -3.75
CA TRP A 285 -15.12 16.07 -3.71
C TRP A 285 -16.57 16.53 -3.84
N ILE A 286 -17.30 15.88 -4.75
CA ILE A 286 -18.73 16.06 -4.95
C ILE A 286 -19.46 14.80 -4.50
N GLU A 287 -20.26 14.92 -3.44
CA GLU A 287 -21.11 13.85 -2.95
C GLU A 287 -22.16 13.43 -3.99
N ARG A 288 -22.39 12.12 -4.11
CA ARG A 288 -23.43 11.54 -4.98
C ARG A 288 -24.37 10.64 -4.17
N PRO A 289 -25.20 11.18 -3.25
CA PRO A 289 -25.97 10.40 -2.28
C PRO A 289 -26.99 9.41 -2.89
N LYS A 290 -27.34 9.58 -4.17
CA LYS A 290 -28.22 8.67 -4.92
C LYS A 290 -27.45 7.60 -5.72
N ASN A 291 -26.11 7.57 -5.65
CA ASN A 291 -25.31 6.57 -6.34
C ASN A 291 -25.49 5.20 -5.67
N SER A 292 -25.81 4.18 -6.46
CA SER A 292 -25.96 2.82 -5.94
C SER A 292 -24.62 2.09 -5.77
N HIS A 293 -23.59 2.52 -6.50
CA HIS A 293 -22.22 2.07 -6.27
C HIS A 293 -21.63 2.79 -5.06
N HIS A 294 -20.83 2.07 -4.27
CA HIS A 294 -20.26 2.56 -3.03
C HIS A 294 -18.78 2.25 -2.98
N VAL A 295 -18.03 3.16 -2.34
CA VAL A 295 -16.62 3.01 -1.99
C VAL A 295 -16.52 2.95 -0.46
N ILE A 296 -15.54 2.21 0.04
CA ILE A 296 -15.23 2.22 1.47
C ILE A 296 -14.15 3.25 1.73
N PHE A 297 -14.39 4.15 2.69
CA PHE A 297 -13.36 5.01 3.24
C PHE A 297 -12.99 4.52 4.63
N TRP A 298 -11.71 4.33 4.89
CA TRP A 298 -11.20 3.96 6.20
C TRP A 298 -10.79 5.21 6.98
N GLU A 299 -11.20 5.27 8.24
CA GLU A 299 -10.90 6.33 9.19
C GLU A 299 -10.73 5.76 10.61
N ASN A 300 -10.33 6.60 11.55
CA ASN A 300 -10.09 6.29 12.97
C ASN A 300 -9.11 5.12 13.15
N PHE A 301 -7.94 5.24 12.52
CA PHE A 301 -6.87 4.25 12.59
C PHE A 301 -6.34 4.12 14.02
N ASN A 302 -6.24 2.89 14.51
CA ASN A 302 -5.73 2.60 15.84
C ASN A 302 -4.19 2.65 15.82
N ARG A 303 -3.65 3.85 16.03
CA ARG A 303 -2.20 4.11 16.07
C ARG A 303 -1.44 3.10 16.94
N GLU A 304 -1.90 2.86 18.17
CA GLU A 304 -1.19 2.00 19.11
C GLU A 304 -1.12 0.55 18.59
N ALA A 305 -2.24 0.01 18.11
CA ALA A 305 -2.27 -1.36 17.59
C ALA A 305 -1.40 -1.52 16.34
N ILE A 306 -1.49 -0.56 15.41
CA ILE A 306 -0.72 -0.56 14.16
C ILE A 306 0.78 -0.47 14.46
N LEU A 307 1.22 0.49 15.29
CA LEU A 307 2.65 0.65 15.60
C LEU A 307 3.21 -0.53 16.42
N ASN A 308 2.45 -1.07 17.36
CA ASN A 308 2.89 -2.25 18.10
C ASN A 308 3.10 -3.46 17.18
N ASP A 309 2.21 -3.67 16.22
CA ASP A 309 2.36 -4.74 15.24
C ASP A 309 3.49 -4.46 14.22
N PHE A 310 3.65 -3.21 13.80
CA PHE A 310 4.76 -2.75 12.97
C PHE A 310 6.10 -3.09 13.62
N TYR A 311 6.35 -2.63 14.84
CA TYR A 311 7.62 -2.90 15.54
C TYR A 311 7.83 -4.40 15.77
N LYS A 312 6.78 -5.14 16.10
CA LYS A 312 6.88 -6.60 16.25
C LYS A 312 7.28 -7.30 14.95
N SER A 313 6.80 -6.81 13.80
CA SER A 313 7.16 -7.34 12.48
C SER A 313 8.62 -7.04 12.14
N MET A 314 9.13 -5.87 12.54
CA MET A 314 10.54 -5.50 12.37
C MET A 314 11.47 -6.33 13.28
N GLU A 315 11.03 -6.63 14.51
CA GLU A 315 11.77 -7.45 15.47
C GLU A 315 11.79 -8.93 15.09
N ASN A 316 10.69 -9.42 14.51
CA ASN A 316 10.50 -10.83 14.17
C ASN A 316 10.15 -10.98 12.69
N PRO A 317 11.07 -10.61 11.77
CA PRO A 317 10.78 -10.63 10.35
C PRO A 317 10.56 -12.06 9.87
N VAL A 318 9.50 -12.28 9.08
CA VAL A 318 9.44 -13.49 8.25
C VAL A 318 10.51 -13.36 7.18
N GLU A 319 11.55 -14.18 7.32
CA GLU A 319 12.68 -14.19 6.39
C GLU A 319 12.27 -14.74 5.03
N SER A 320 13.00 -14.31 4.00
CA SER A 320 12.86 -14.88 2.67
C SER A 320 13.06 -16.41 2.71
N SER A 321 12.14 -17.13 2.07
CA SER A 321 12.25 -18.58 1.91
C SER A 321 13.33 -19.03 0.93
N GLY A 322 13.93 -18.11 0.15
CA GLY A 322 14.95 -18.39 -0.86
C GLY A 322 14.53 -19.35 -1.98
N ASN A 323 13.23 -19.66 -2.05
CA ASN A 323 12.62 -20.67 -2.91
C ASN A 323 11.36 -20.07 -3.56
N ARG A 324 11.52 -19.14 -4.50
CA ARG A 324 10.48 -18.76 -5.45
C ARG A 324 11.05 -18.76 -6.86
#